data_AF-A7S2D1-F1
#
_entry.id   AF-A7S2D1-F1
#
_cell.length_a   1.000
_cell.length_b   1.000
_cell.length_c   1.000
_cell.angle_alpha   90.00
_cell.angle_beta   90.00
_cell.angle_gamma   90.00
#
_symmetry.space_group_name_H-M   'P 1'
#
loop_
_entity.id
_entity.type
_entity.pdbx_description
1 polymer ?
#
loop_
_entity_poly.entity_id
_entity_poly.type
_entity_poly.pdbx_seq_one_letter_code
_entity_poly.pdbx_strand_id
1 'polypeptide(L)'
;MSTGILDEKQQDNSPENADFKAPACLKFFEKWRFCSSSSNQFHQYYIYGKFKDCSVYKDDMQNCVVYKTTKSETSKQALIEAMRRDEIKFSSADIWERRENPSEYWNSH
;
A
#
# COMPACT_ATOMS: atom_id res chain seq x y z
N MET A 1 18.64 53.19 23.23
CA MET A 1 19.35 51.91 23.40
C MET A 1 18.42 50.82 22.89
N SER A 2 18.56 50.48 21.61
CA SER A 2 17.78 49.42 20.98
C SER A 2 18.33 48.07 21.44
N THR A 3 17.47 47.21 21.97
CA THR A 3 17.72 45.77 21.99
C THR A 3 16.60 45.11 21.22
N GLY A 4 16.88 44.88 19.94
CA GLY A 4 16.08 44.02 19.10
C GLY A 4 16.21 42.57 19.58
N ILE A 5 15.08 41.89 19.68
CA ILE A 5 15.02 40.44 19.80
C ILE A 5 14.78 39.94 18.38
N LEU A 6 15.79 39.30 17.81
CA LEU A 6 15.68 38.51 16.59
C LEU A 6 15.09 37.15 17.02
N ASP A 7 13.84 36.90 16.67
CA ASP A 7 13.29 35.54 16.64
C ASP A 7 13.90 34.83 15.44
N GLU A 8 14.87 33.98 15.74
CA GLU A 8 15.59 33.12 14.80
C GLU A 8 14.62 32.04 14.30
N LYS A 9 13.95 32.31 13.17
CA LYS A 9 13.20 31.27 12.45
C LYS A 9 14.19 30.22 11.98
N GLN A 10 14.21 29.09 12.69
CA GLN A 10 14.89 27.88 12.27
C GLN A 10 14.40 27.50 10.86
N GLN A 11 15.25 27.73 9.87
CA GLN A 11 15.08 27.22 8.52
C GLN A 11 15.52 25.76 8.54
N ASP A 12 14.55 24.87 8.78
CA ASP A 12 14.70 23.43 8.61
C ASP A 12 14.97 23.15 7.12
N ASN A 13 16.25 22.94 6.80
CA ASN A 13 16.68 22.51 5.48
C ASN A 13 16.51 20.98 5.41
N SER A 14 15.27 20.52 5.29
CA SER A 14 14.96 19.14 4.92
C SER A 14 14.91 19.03 3.39
N PRO A 15 15.50 18.00 2.75
CA PRO A 15 15.50 17.84 1.29
C PRO A 15 14.13 17.32 0.82
N GLU A 16 13.04 18.00 1.14
CA GLU A 16 11.68 17.63 0.76
C GLU A 16 11.17 18.50 -0.39
N ASN A 17 11.77 18.33 -1.57
CA ASN A 17 11.10 18.65 -2.83
C ASN A 17 11.27 17.49 -3.81
N ALA A 18 11.13 16.26 -3.33
CA ALA A 18 10.67 15.18 -4.19
C ALA A 18 9.17 15.43 -4.39
N ASP A 19 8.78 15.80 -5.61
CA ASP A 19 7.41 16.15 -6.00
C ASP A 19 6.45 14.99 -5.67
N PHE A 20 5.88 14.97 -4.46
CA PHE A 20 4.99 13.92 -4.00
C PHE A 20 3.66 14.04 -4.74
N LYS A 21 3.57 13.32 -5.85
CA LYS A 21 2.34 13.24 -6.64
C LYS A 21 1.34 12.30 -5.97
N ALA A 22 0.45 12.88 -5.18
CA ALA A 22 -0.61 12.11 -4.53
C ALA A 22 -1.49 11.38 -5.57
N PRO A 23 -1.68 10.05 -5.45
CA PRO A 23 -2.52 9.28 -6.35
C PRO A 23 -4.00 9.67 -6.24
N ALA A 24 -4.79 9.27 -7.24
CA ALA A 24 -6.24 9.45 -7.19
C ALA A 24 -6.85 8.54 -6.12
N CYS A 25 -7.61 9.10 -5.17
CA CYS A 25 -8.26 8.34 -4.10
C CYS A 25 -9.22 7.26 -4.62
N LEU A 26 -9.71 7.39 -5.86
CA LEU A 26 -10.51 6.35 -6.52
C LEU A 26 -9.75 5.01 -6.61
N LYS A 27 -8.43 5.02 -6.80
CA LYS A 27 -7.61 3.80 -6.82
C LYS A 27 -7.68 3.04 -5.49
N PHE A 28 -7.68 3.74 -4.36
CA PHE A 28 -7.81 3.10 -3.05
C PHE A 28 -9.24 2.62 -2.80
N PHE A 29 -10.24 3.39 -3.25
CA PHE A 29 -11.64 2.96 -3.19
C PHE A 29 -11.87 1.67 -3.97
N GLU A 30 -11.34 1.56 -5.20
CA GLU A 30 -11.44 0.34 -6.00
C GLU A 30 -10.81 -0.87 -5.30
N LYS A 31 -9.69 -0.69 -4.61
CA LYS A 31 -9.04 -1.75 -3.82
C LYS A 31 -9.87 -2.19 -2.63
N TRP A 32 -10.39 -1.24 -1.88
CA TRP A 32 -11.29 -1.54 -0.78
C TRP A 32 -12.56 -2.26 -1.28
N ARG A 33 -13.14 -1.78 -2.37
CA ARG A 33 -14.32 -2.39 -2.99
C ARG A 33 -14.05 -3.80 -3.51
N PHE A 34 -12.89 -4.02 -4.13
CA PHE A 34 -12.47 -5.35 -4.57
C PHE A 34 -12.26 -6.29 -3.38
N CYS A 35 -11.56 -5.83 -2.34
CA CYS A 35 -11.36 -6.59 -1.11
C CYS A 35 -12.70 -6.99 -0.48
N SER A 36 -13.63 -6.03 -0.33
CA SER A 36 -14.94 -6.22 0.31
C SER A 36 -15.97 -6.93 -0.59
N SER A 37 -15.65 -7.18 -1.85
CA SER A 37 -16.57 -7.85 -2.78
C SER A 37 -16.89 -9.25 -2.28
N SER A 38 -18.17 -9.64 -2.32
CA SER A 38 -18.63 -10.95 -1.83
C SER A 38 -17.89 -12.09 -2.53
N SER A 39 -17.74 -12.02 -3.85
CA SER A 39 -16.99 -13.01 -4.64
C SER A 39 -15.55 -13.19 -4.13
N ASN A 40 -14.83 -12.10 -3.90
CA ASN A 40 -13.45 -12.16 -3.39
C ASN A 40 -13.40 -12.69 -1.96
N GLN A 41 -14.33 -12.28 -1.10
CA GLN A 41 -14.43 -12.77 0.28
C GLN A 41 -14.76 -14.26 0.35
N PHE A 42 -15.67 -14.76 -0.49
CA PHE A 42 -15.98 -16.19 -0.58
C PHE A 42 -14.79 -16.99 -1.10
N HIS A 43 -14.05 -16.48 -2.08
CA HIS A 43 -12.85 -17.14 -2.58
C HIS A 43 -11.76 -17.25 -1.49
N GLN A 44 -11.52 -16.17 -0.74
CA GLN A 44 -10.60 -16.17 0.39
C GLN A 44 -11.04 -17.14 1.49
N TYR A 45 -12.35 -17.17 1.78
CA TYR A 45 -12.92 -18.11 2.73
C TYR A 45 -12.78 -19.57 2.27
N TYR A 46 -12.94 -19.85 0.99
CA TYR A 46 -12.77 -21.20 0.43
C TYR A 46 -11.33 -21.71 0.58
N ILE A 47 -10.33 -20.86 0.34
CA ILE A 47 -8.91 -21.25 0.42
C ILE A 47 -8.42 -21.31 1.87
N TYR A 48 -8.74 -20.29 2.67
CA TYR A 48 -8.12 -20.08 3.99
C TYR A 48 -9.08 -20.30 5.17
N GLY A 49 -10.36 -20.56 4.92
CA GLY A 49 -11.38 -20.75 5.96
C GLY A 49 -11.76 -19.49 6.74
N LYS A 50 -11.32 -18.30 6.30
CA LYS A 50 -11.56 -17.03 7.00
C LYS A 50 -11.84 -15.88 6.04
N PHE A 51 -12.69 -14.96 6.46
CA PHE A 51 -12.88 -13.70 5.76
C PHE A 51 -11.63 -12.82 5.92
N LYS A 52 -11.31 -12.08 4.86
CA LYS A 52 -10.15 -11.19 4.85
C LYS A 52 -10.55 -9.83 5.40
N ASP A 53 -9.80 -9.33 6.37
CA ASP A 53 -9.99 -7.97 6.88
C ASP A 53 -9.61 -6.94 5.79
N CYS A 54 -10.56 -6.06 5.48
CA CYS A 54 -10.42 -4.99 4.49
C CYS A 54 -10.27 -3.60 5.13
N SER A 55 -10.13 -3.53 6.46
CA SER A 55 -9.90 -2.30 7.23
C SER A 55 -8.72 -1.49 6.68
N VAL A 56 -7.59 -2.15 6.39
CA VAL A 56 -6.38 -1.50 5.86
C VAL A 56 -6.68 -0.66 4.60
N TYR A 57 -7.41 -1.21 3.63
CA TYR A 57 -7.74 -0.49 2.40
C TYR A 57 -8.76 0.62 2.61
N LYS A 58 -9.63 0.47 3.63
CA LYS A 58 -10.58 1.51 4.04
C LYS A 58 -9.84 2.70 4.64
N ASP A 59 -8.87 2.44 5.51
CA ASP A 59 -8.06 3.46 6.17
C ASP A 59 -7.17 4.18 5.15
N ASP A 60 -6.59 3.46 4.19
CA ASP A 60 -5.82 4.06 3.09
C ASP A 60 -6.66 5.03 2.24
N MET A 61 -7.90 4.64 1.94
CA MET A 61 -8.85 5.50 1.25
C MET A 61 -9.17 6.75 2.08
N GLN A 62 -9.43 6.60 3.39
CA GLN A 62 -9.70 7.72 4.29
C GLN A 62 -8.51 8.67 4.39
N ASN A 63 -7.30 8.14 4.57
CA ASN A 63 -6.06 8.91 4.61
C ASN A 63 -5.83 9.69 3.31
N CYS A 64 -6.16 9.12 2.16
CA CYS A 64 -6.11 9.84 0.88
C CYS A 64 -7.07 11.04 0.85
N VAL A 65 -8.30 10.87 1.32
CA VAL A 65 -9.29 11.96 1.38
C VAL A 65 -8.83 13.04 2.35
N VAL A 66 -8.39 12.65 3.55
CA VAL A 66 -7.88 13.58 4.57
C VAL A 66 -6.70 14.36 4.01
N TYR A 67 -5.71 13.70 3.39
CA TYR A 67 -4.56 14.37 2.77
C TYR A 67 -4.99 15.41 1.72
N LYS A 68 -6.00 15.12 0.88
CA LYS A 68 -6.50 16.09 -0.10
C LYS A 68 -7.15 17.31 0.54
N THR A 69 -7.80 17.14 1.70
CA THR A 69 -8.49 18.22 2.41
C THR A 69 -7.56 19.05 3.29
N THR A 70 -6.68 18.41 4.07
CA THR A 70 -5.88 19.05 5.11
C THR A 70 -4.41 19.19 4.74
N LYS A 71 -3.92 18.42 3.76
CA LYS A 71 -2.50 18.29 3.41
C LYS A 71 -1.61 17.99 4.62
N SER A 72 -2.13 17.23 5.58
CA SER A 72 -1.39 16.84 6.78
C SER A 72 -0.21 15.91 6.44
N GLU A 73 0.94 16.15 7.06
CA GLU A 73 2.14 15.31 6.92
C GLU A 73 1.89 13.88 7.41
N THR A 74 1.08 13.70 8.45
CA THR A 74 0.71 12.36 8.95
C THR A 74 -0.03 11.53 7.90
N SER A 75 -0.98 12.16 7.20
CA SER A 75 -1.72 11.52 6.10
C SER A 75 -0.84 11.27 4.89
N LYS A 76 0.16 12.14 4.63
CA LYS A 76 1.16 11.95 3.57
C LYS A 76 2.00 10.70 3.83
N GLN A 77 2.52 10.55 5.04
CA GLN A 77 3.30 9.37 5.45
C GLN A 77 2.48 8.09 5.33
N ALA A 78 1.24 8.08 5.82
CA ALA A 78 0.34 6.94 5.69
C ALA A 78 0.07 6.58 4.21
N LEU A 79 -0.04 7.59 3.34
CA LEU A 79 -0.26 7.39 1.91
C LEU A 79 0.98 6.81 1.21
N ILE A 80 2.19 7.26 1.58
CA ILE A 80 3.46 6.71 1.09
C ILE A 80 3.57 5.22 1.46
N GLU A 81 3.24 4.86 2.70
CA GLU A 81 3.23 3.46 3.14
C GLU A 81 2.19 2.63 2.37
N ALA A 82 1.00 3.18 2.11
CA ALA A 82 -0.01 2.52 1.29
C ALA A 82 0.50 2.27 -0.14
N MET A 83 1.14 3.26 -0.76
CA MET A 83 1.73 3.13 -2.10
C MET A 83 2.85 2.09 -2.12
N ARG A 84 3.69 2.05 -1.09
CA ARG A 84 4.75 1.04 -0.96
C ARG A 84 4.20 -0.37 -0.87
N ARG A 85 3.11 -0.59 -0.11
CA ARG A 85 2.44 -1.91 -0.04
C ARG A 85 1.91 -2.36 -1.40
N ASP A 86 1.48 -1.43 -2.23
CA ASP A 86 0.99 -1.72 -3.58
C ASP A 86 2.10 -2.00 -4.59
N GLU A 87 3.30 -1.45 -4.37
CA GLU A 87 4.49 -1.73 -5.17
C GLU A 87 5.10 -3.10 -4.90
N ILE A 88 4.71 -3.76 -3.80
CA ILE A 88 5.02 -5.18 -3.56
C ILE A 88 4.27 -6.01 -4.61
N LYS A 89 4.85 -6.04 -5.81
CA LYS A 89 4.52 -7.00 -6.84
C LYS A 89 4.88 -8.37 -6.27
N PHE A 90 4.09 -9.38 -6.62
CA PHE A 90 4.56 -10.75 -6.53
C PHE A 90 5.84 -10.83 -7.38
N SER A 91 7.01 -10.63 -6.77
CA SER A 91 8.22 -11.19 -7.33
C SER A 91 7.94 -12.67 -7.30
N SER A 92 7.67 -13.25 -8.47
CA SER A 92 7.74 -14.69 -8.65
C SER A 92 9.12 -15.08 -8.15
N ALA A 93 9.20 -15.51 -6.89
CA ALA A 93 10.35 -16.26 -6.45
C ALA A 93 10.43 -17.42 -7.44
N ASP A 94 11.55 -17.48 -8.13
CA ASP A 94 11.84 -18.43 -9.18
C ASP A 94 12.01 -19.81 -8.51
N ILE A 95 10.89 -20.51 -8.27
CA ILE A 95 10.87 -21.82 -7.59
C ILE A 95 10.57 -22.95 -8.58
N TRP A 96 10.22 -22.62 -9.84
CA TRP A 96 9.94 -23.63 -10.84
C TRP A 96 11.20 -23.94 -11.66
N GLU A 97 12.03 -24.82 -11.11
CA GLU A 97 13.14 -25.41 -11.84
C GLU A 97 12.61 -26.28 -13.00
N ARG A 98 13.28 -26.21 -14.15
CA ARG A 98 12.95 -27.05 -15.32
C ARG A 98 13.22 -28.51 -14.96
N ARG A 99 12.20 -29.35 -15.00
CA ARG A 99 12.37 -30.80 -14.83
C ARG A 99 13.08 -31.39 -16.05
N GLU A 100 14.18 -32.08 -15.83
CA GLU A 100 14.90 -32.81 -16.89
C GLU A 100 14.26 -34.17 -17.20
N ASN A 101 13.63 -34.80 -16.21
CA ASN A 101 13.02 -36.11 -16.35
C ASN A 101 11.61 -36.15 -15.73
N PRO A 102 10.70 -36.98 -16.28
CA PRO A 102 9.40 -37.24 -15.67
C PRO A 102 9.58 -37.95 -14.31
N SER A 103 8.65 -37.76 -13.38
CA SER A 103 8.69 -38.40 -12.05
C SER A 103 8.59 -39.92 -12.17
N GLU A 104 9.33 -40.67 -11.36
CA GLU A 104 9.41 -42.15 -11.39
C GLU A 104 8.05 -42.88 -11.44
N TYR A 105 6.98 -42.28 -10.92
CA TYR A 105 5.62 -42.83 -10.89
C TYR A 105 4.72 -42.36 -12.06
N TRP A 106 5.28 -41.78 -13.13
CA TRP A 106 4.46 -41.24 -14.23
C TRP A 106 3.74 -42.32 -15.05
N ASN A 107 4.23 -43.56 -15.03
CA ASN A 107 3.74 -44.69 -15.81
C ASN A 107 3.57 -45.99 -15.01
N SER A 108 3.50 -45.93 -13.68
CA SER A 108 3.21 -47.11 -12.86
C SER A 108 1.70 -47.40 -12.89
N HIS A 109 1.27 -48.23 -13.85
CA HIS A 109 -0.04 -48.86 -13.89
C HIS A 109 -0.04 -50.20 -13.16
#